data_AF-K8XMM7-F1
#
_entry.id   AF-K8XMM7-F1
#
_cell.length_a   1.000
_cell.length_b   1.000
_cell.length_c   1.000
_cell.angle_alpha   90.00
_cell.angle_beta   90.00
_cell.angle_gamma   90.00
#
_symmetry.space_group_name_H-M   'P 1'
#
loop_
_entity.id
_entity.type
_entity.pdbx_description
1 polymer ?
#
loop_
_entity_poly.entity_id
_entity_poly.type
_entity_poly.pdbx_seq_one_letter_code
_entity_poly.pdbx_strand_id
1 'polypeptide(L)' 'MDPGWPETADGDHAVTELSSTRAGGLSPFGEDTEFPLPAESLPYAHPHTVINR' A
#
# COMPACT_ATOMS: atom_id res chain seq x y z
N MET A 1 -20.90 17.28 -4.81
CA MET A 1 -20.72 15.81 -4.81
C MET A 1 -19.93 15.51 -3.56
N ASP A 2 -20.62 15.06 -2.52
CA ASP A 2 -19.96 14.62 -1.29
C ASP A 2 -19.47 13.18 -1.53
N PRO A 3 -18.16 12.91 -1.54
CA PRO A 3 -17.69 11.55 -1.67
C PRO A 3 -18.27 10.76 -0.49
N GLY A 4 -19.04 9.70 -0.75
CA GLY A 4 -19.80 8.94 0.25
C GLY A 4 -18.95 8.16 1.23
N TRP A 5 -18.03 8.83 1.92
CA TRP A 5 -17.23 8.29 2.99
C TRP A 5 -18.11 7.93 4.18
N PRO A 6 -17.89 6.79 4.83
CA PRO A 6 -18.61 6.44 6.03
C PRO A 6 -18.25 7.40 7.16
N GLU A 7 -19.25 7.82 7.93
CA GLU A 7 -19.05 8.60 9.13
C GLU A 7 -18.46 7.68 10.21
N THR A 8 -17.22 7.95 10.62
CA THR A 8 -16.49 7.19 11.64
C THR A 8 -16.42 7.99 12.94
N ALA A 9 -16.18 7.31 14.07
CA ALA A 9 -16.00 8.00 15.36
C ALA A 9 -14.73 8.89 15.32
N ASP A 10 -14.68 9.89 16.20
CA ASP A 10 -13.52 10.77 16.31
C ASP A 10 -12.24 9.95 16.63
N GLY A 11 -11.29 9.97 15.70
CA GLY A 11 -10.04 9.20 15.78
C GLY A 11 -10.04 7.88 15.01
N ASP A 12 -11.20 7.40 14.55
CA ASP A 12 -11.29 6.24 13.67
C ASP A 12 -11.02 6.63 12.21
N HIS A 13 -10.40 5.70 11.50
CA HIS A 13 -10.08 5.85 10.08
C HIS A 13 -11.10 5.04 9.29
N ALA A 14 -11.63 5.64 8.22
CA ALA A 14 -12.47 4.91 7.28
C ALA A 14 -11.64 3.81 6.60
N VAL A 15 -11.85 2.56 7.00
CA VAL A 15 -11.28 1.37 6.36
C VAL A 15 -12.39 0.69 5.58
N THR A 16 -12.16 0.41 4.31
CA THR A 16 -13.02 -0.50 3.52
C THR A 16 -12.28 -1.81 3.34
N GLU A 17 -12.90 -2.93 3.70
CA GLU A 17 -12.35 -4.24 3.36
C GLU A 17 -12.47 -4.48 1.85
N LEU A 18 -11.36 -4.86 1.21
CA LEU A 18 -11.36 -5.30 -0.17
C LEU A 18 -11.68 -6.79 -0.22
N SER A 19 -12.93 -7.13 -0.54
CA SER A 19 -13.36 -8.52 -0.77
C SER A 19 -13.60 -8.76 -2.27
N SER A 20 -13.05 -9.84 -2.80
CA SER A 20 -13.27 -10.27 -4.19
C SER A 20 -13.92 -11.65 -4.19
N THR A 21 -14.94 -11.83 -5.02
CA THR A 21 -15.61 -13.13 -5.22
C THR A 21 -14.79 -14.11 -6.06
N ARG A 22 -13.74 -13.61 -6.74
CA ARG A 22 -12.83 -14.42 -7.55
C ARG A 22 -11.42 -14.36 -6.99
N ALA A 23 -10.71 -15.47 -7.14
CA ALA A 23 -9.27 -15.51 -6.90
C ALA A 23 -8.56 -14.46 -7.76
N GLY A 24 -7.54 -13.82 -7.17
CA GLY A 24 -6.65 -12.92 -7.90
C GLY A 24 -5.83 -13.66 -8.95
N GLY A 25 -5.25 -12.90 -9.87
CA GLY A 25 -4.24 -13.45 -10.79
C GLY A 25 -2.99 -13.92 -10.05
N LEU A 26 -2.16 -14.69 -10.75
CA LEU A 26 -0.84 -15.05 -10.25
C LEU A 26 0.01 -13.79 -10.03
N SER A 27 1.00 -13.90 -9.13
CA SER A 27 1.97 -12.84 -8.89
C SER A 27 2.58 -12.35 -10.21
N PRO A 28 2.66 -11.03 -10.45
CA PRO A 28 3.30 -10.50 -11.66
C PRO A 28 4.82 -10.73 -11.68
N PHE A 29 5.41 -11.14 -10.55
CA PHE A 29 6.84 -11.38 -10.41
C PHE A 29 7.26 -12.82 -10.76
N GLY A 30 6.31 -13.69 -11.11
CA GLY A 30 6.57 -15.10 -11.41
C GLY A 30 7.03 -15.89 -10.19
N GLU A 31 7.56 -17.09 -10.45
CA GLU A 31 8.04 -18.02 -9.41
C GLU A 31 9.49 -17.74 -8.98
N ASP A 32 10.23 -16.94 -9.77
CA ASP A 32 11.65 -16.64 -9.51
C ASP A 32 11.84 -15.62 -8.37
N THR A 33 10.79 -14.91 -7.97
CA THR A 33 10.84 -13.85 -6.95
C THR A 33 9.98 -14.22 -5.75
N GLU A 34 10.64 -14.55 -4.64
CA GLU A 34 9.99 -14.81 -3.36
C GLU A 34 9.95 -13.55 -2.49
N PHE A 35 8.82 -13.32 -1.84
CA PHE A 35 8.62 -12.21 -0.90
C PHE A 35 8.50 -12.72 0.54
N PRO A 36 8.92 -11.93 1.54
CA PRO A 36 9.47 -10.58 1.43
C PRO A 36 10.94 -10.56 0.96
N LEU A 37 11.31 -9.48 0.28
CA LEU A 37 12.71 -9.25 -0.10
C LEU A 37 13.52 -8.71 1.11
N PRO A 38 14.84 -9.02 1.19
CA PRO A 38 15.74 -8.38 2.14
C PRO A 38 15.69 -6.85 2.01
N ALA A 39 15.70 -6.13 3.13
CA ALA A 39 15.51 -4.68 3.14
C ALA A 39 16.58 -3.95 2.31
N GLU A 40 17.82 -4.43 2.33
CA GLU A 40 18.95 -3.90 1.56
C GLU A 40 18.81 -4.08 0.05
N SER A 41 17.93 -4.96 -0.41
CA SER A 41 17.66 -5.18 -1.83
C SER A 41 16.51 -4.34 -2.37
N LEU A 42 15.76 -3.67 -1.49
CA LEU A 42 14.63 -2.84 -1.89
C LEU A 42 15.14 -1.57 -2.60
N PRO A 43 14.56 -1.18 -3.75
CA PRO A 43 14.91 0.08 -4.42
C PRO A 43 14.33 1.32 -3.71
N TYR A 44 13.99 1.21 -2.43
CA TYR A 44 13.37 2.27 -1.66
C TYR A 44 14.41 3.34 -1.30
N ALA A 45 14.17 4.56 -1.77
CA ALA A 45 14.93 5.74 -1.38
C ALA A 45 14.06 6.63 -0.50
N HIS A 46 14.44 6.80 0.78
CA HIS A 46 13.72 7.68 1.69
C HIS A 46 13.93 9.15 1.27
N PRO A 47 12.85 9.90 0.98
CA PRO A 47 12.99 11.30 0.60
C PRO A 47 13.54 12.11 1.77
N HIS A 48 14.50 12.99 1.49
CA HIS A 48 14.99 13.96 2.46
C HIS A 48 14.90 15.36 1.87
N THR A 49 14.57 16.32 2.73
CA THR A 49 14.51 17.73 2.33
C THR A 49 15.91 18.34 2.46
N VAL A 50 16.43 18.91 1.36
CA VAL A 50 17.64 19.74 1.40
C VAL A 50 17.21 21.19 1.51
N ILE A 51 17.50 21.83 2.64
CA ILE A 51 17.22 23.25 2.85
C ILE A 51 18.35 24.07 2.22
N ASN A 52 18.03 24.96 1.28
CA ASN A 52 18.99 25.95 0.77
C ASN A 52 19.37 26.93 1.91
N ARG A 53 20.66 27.04 2.19
CA ARG A 53 21.25 27.99 3.14
C ARG A 53 21.77 29.22 2.43
#